data_AF-A0A9N9EAB5-F1
#
_entry.id   AF-A0A9N9EAB5-F1
#
_cell.length_a   1.000
_cell.length_b   1.000
_cell.length_c   1.000
_cell.angle_alpha   90.00
_cell.angle_beta   90.00
_cell.angle_gamma   90.00
#
_symmetry.space_group_name_H-M   'P 1'
#
loop_
_entity.id
_entity.type
_entity.pdbx_description
1 polymer ?
#
loop_
_entity_poly.entity_id
_entity_poly.type
_entity_poly.pdbx_seq_one_letter_code
_entity_poly.pdbx_strand_id
1 'polypeptide(L)'
;HATLEALKDSIRAVYQTPALENDGAVFNVVCDSGKYSPRNDQALREMLRLLVSKNNLKFTVFIATPSKAFSDWTLGSVCQLFNLSAETEDPTLAVFPPFSCGNTEPSQEVFKNLILELTSRLDITPINLISIEATKSIYVYSYLLAGANNFKGVFEVRPQKNLSGPNGHGPVDFAIDLRRTAKTVGVTEVKKDNFVKGVAQCAVQLESSLSNRKRKVDELEESPTVGKVFGIVTDAEKFYFMECSLDEQERPAFKLSKPVIVAYDDVDMEDKVKRVLSHIVWLLEEVKKADESENRNKKIKV
;
A
#
# COMPACT_ATOMS: atom_id res chain seq x y z
N HIS A 1 0.41 4.03 -41.01
CA HIS A 1 1.76 3.77 -40.45
C HIS A 1 1.61 3.06 -39.11
N ALA A 2 2.50 2.13 -38.75
CA ALA A 2 2.47 1.51 -37.43
C ALA A 2 2.81 2.56 -36.35
N THR A 3 2.00 2.60 -35.29
CA THR A 3 2.14 3.48 -34.13
C THR A 3 2.01 2.67 -32.85
N LEU A 4 2.54 3.19 -31.74
CA LEU A 4 2.39 2.56 -30.43
C LEU A 4 0.94 2.54 -29.99
N GLU A 5 0.16 3.59 -30.27
CA GLU A 5 -1.27 3.62 -29.96
C GLU A 5 -2.06 2.54 -30.72
N ALA A 6 -1.81 2.36 -32.02
CA ALA A 6 -2.49 1.30 -32.77
C ALA A 6 -2.15 -0.11 -32.24
N LEU A 7 -0.92 -0.30 -31.74
CA LEU A 7 -0.53 -1.54 -31.07
C LEU A 7 -1.24 -1.70 -29.71
N LYS A 8 -1.34 -0.63 -28.91
CA LYS A 8 -2.12 -0.63 -27.66
C LYS A 8 -3.57 -1.01 -27.94
N ASP A 9 -4.22 -0.36 -28.91
CA ASP A 9 -5.62 -0.63 -29.26
C ASP A 9 -5.84 -2.06 -29.74
N SER A 10 -4.92 -2.59 -30.54
CA SER A 10 -4.98 -3.99 -31.00
C SER A 10 -4.86 -4.97 -29.83
N ILE A 11 -3.98 -4.70 -28.86
CA ILE A 11 -3.84 -5.54 -27.68
C ILE A 11 -5.07 -5.38 -26.77
N ARG A 12 -5.57 -4.16 -26.54
CA ARG A 12 -6.79 -3.88 -25.74
C ARG A 12 -8.01 -4.63 -26.29
N ALA A 13 -8.15 -4.67 -27.62
CA ALA A 13 -9.26 -5.37 -28.27
C ALA A 13 -9.25 -6.89 -28.03
N VAL A 14 -8.09 -7.47 -27.76
CA VAL A 14 -7.91 -8.92 -27.52
C VAL A 14 -7.84 -9.22 -26.01
N TYR A 15 -7.23 -8.33 -25.24
CA TYR A 15 -6.94 -8.47 -23.82
C TYR A 15 -7.44 -7.21 -23.09
N GLN A 16 -8.60 -7.30 -22.45
CA GLN A 16 -9.15 -6.24 -21.59
C GLN A 16 -8.36 -6.15 -20.28
N THR A 17 -7.12 -5.64 -20.36
CA THR A 17 -6.24 -5.50 -19.18
C THR A 17 -6.19 -4.06 -18.69
N PRO A 18 -6.42 -3.78 -17.39
CA PRO A 18 -6.34 -2.43 -16.81
C PRO A 18 -4.97 -1.75 -17.00
N ALA A 19 -3.90 -2.55 -17.15
CA ALA A 19 -2.55 -2.05 -17.43
C ALA A 19 -2.46 -1.23 -18.74
N LEU A 20 -3.39 -1.42 -19.68
CA LEU A 20 -3.47 -0.69 -20.94
C LEU A 20 -4.41 0.52 -20.89
N GLU A 21 -5.25 0.66 -19.87
CA GLU A 21 -6.14 1.83 -19.71
C GLU A 21 -5.36 3.07 -19.27
N ASN A 22 -4.20 2.87 -18.65
CA ASN A 22 -3.26 3.94 -18.32
C ASN A 22 -2.38 4.27 -19.54
N ASP A 23 -2.33 5.55 -19.95
CA ASP A 23 -1.43 6.05 -21.00
C ASP A 23 0.07 5.79 -20.73
N GLY A 24 0.40 5.40 -19.49
CA GLY A 24 1.73 4.98 -19.07
C GLY A 24 2.15 3.57 -19.48
N ALA A 25 1.32 2.76 -20.15
CA ALA A 25 1.70 1.41 -20.55
C ALA A 25 2.96 1.41 -21.44
N VAL A 26 3.97 0.66 -21.00
CA VAL A 26 5.25 0.52 -21.64
C VAL A 26 5.36 -0.88 -22.24
N PHE A 27 5.72 -0.94 -23.52
CA PHE A 27 5.98 -2.20 -24.19
C PHE A 27 7.45 -2.58 -24.18
N ASN A 28 7.71 -3.83 -23.81
CA ASN A 28 8.98 -4.49 -24.04
C ASN A 28 8.74 -5.65 -24.99
N VAL A 29 9.43 -5.65 -26.12
CA VAL A 29 9.26 -6.62 -27.19
C VAL A 29 10.44 -7.59 -27.16
N VAL A 30 10.15 -8.88 -27.14
CA VAL A 30 11.16 -9.94 -27.21
C VAL A 30 10.93 -10.74 -28.48
N CYS A 31 12.01 -10.95 -29.24
CA CYS A 31 12.03 -11.82 -30.40
C CYS A 31 13.41 -12.49 -30.49
N ASP A 32 13.59 -13.41 -31.44
CA ASP A 32 14.87 -14.12 -31.62
C ASP A 32 16.04 -13.17 -31.93
N SER A 33 15.71 -11.98 -32.44
CA SER A 33 16.71 -10.95 -32.78
C SER A 33 17.11 -10.07 -31.59
N GLY A 34 16.50 -10.22 -30.42
CA GLY A 34 16.84 -9.49 -29.21
C GLY A 34 15.65 -8.95 -28.42
N LYS A 35 15.95 -8.14 -27.40
CA LYS A 35 14.97 -7.42 -26.58
C LYS A 35 14.95 -5.95 -26.98
N TYR A 36 13.75 -5.41 -27.19
CA TYR A 36 13.53 -4.04 -27.63
C TYR A 36 12.54 -3.35 -26.70
N SER A 37 12.69 -2.05 -26.52
CA SER A 37 11.84 -1.25 -25.64
C SER A 37 11.45 0.05 -26.35
N PRO A 38 10.65 -0.02 -27.43
CA PRO A 38 10.27 1.19 -28.18
C PRO A 38 9.48 2.13 -27.27
N ARG A 39 9.91 3.40 -27.22
CA ARG A 39 9.27 4.47 -26.42
C ARG A 39 8.56 5.52 -27.27
N ASN A 40 8.73 5.45 -28.58
CA ASN A 40 8.04 6.29 -29.54
C ASN A 40 7.78 5.52 -30.84
N ASP A 41 6.95 6.10 -31.70
CA ASP A 41 6.55 5.54 -32.98
C ASP A 41 7.72 5.27 -33.94
N GLN A 42 8.77 6.09 -33.88
CA GLN A 42 9.95 5.91 -34.73
C GLN A 42 10.72 4.65 -34.33
N ALA A 43 11.03 4.50 -33.04
CA ALA A 43 11.71 3.33 -32.50
C ALA A 43 10.91 2.04 -32.74
N LEU A 44 9.58 2.11 -32.63
CA LEU A 44 8.70 0.99 -32.99
C LEU A 44 8.89 0.60 -34.46
N ARG A 45 8.83 1.57 -35.38
CA ARG A 45 8.98 1.31 -36.82
C ARG A 45 10.38 0.78 -37.17
N GLU A 46 11.43 1.27 -36.53
CA GLU A 46 12.79 0.77 -36.72
C GLU A 46 12.91 -0.70 -36.31
N MET A 47 12.36 -1.06 -35.14
CA MET A 47 12.30 -2.45 -34.69
C MET A 47 11.49 -3.34 -35.66
N LEU A 48 10.30 -2.89 -36.10
CA LEU A 48 9.47 -3.64 -37.05
C LEU A 48 10.18 -3.84 -38.40
N ARG A 49 10.91 -2.84 -38.90
CA ARG A 49 11.71 -2.98 -40.13
C ARG A 49 12.81 -4.02 -39.96
N LEU A 50 13.46 -4.05 -38.80
CA LEU A 50 14.50 -5.04 -38.51
C LEU A 50 13.93 -6.47 -38.48
N LEU A 51 12.75 -6.66 -37.89
CA LEU A 51 12.03 -7.93 -37.93
C LEU A 51 11.71 -8.40 -39.36
N VAL A 52 11.19 -7.50 -40.20
CA VAL A 52 10.92 -7.79 -41.62
C VAL A 52 12.21 -8.15 -42.37
N SER A 53 13.30 -7.41 -42.16
CA SER A 53 14.58 -7.66 -42.84
C SER A 53 15.18 -9.03 -42.50
N LYS A 54 14.86 -9.57 -41.31
CA LYS A 54 15.33 -10.87 -40.83
C LYS A 54 14.34 -12.01 -41.11
N ASN A 55 13.25 -11.73 -41.83
CA ASN A 55 12.13 -12.65 -42.04
C ASN A 55 11.57 -13.23 -40.72
N ASN A 56 11.66 -12.47 -39.62
CA ASN A 56 11.14 -12.87 -38.31
C ASN A 56 9.89 -12.07 -38.00
N LEU A 57 8.72 -12.64 -38.24
CA LEU A 57 7.44 -11.96 -38.10
C LEU A 57 6.74 -12.26 -36.76
N LYS A 58 7.44 -12.92 -35.82
CA LYS A 58 6.89 -13.25 -34.51
C LYS A 58 7.66 -12.51 -33.43
N PHE A 59 6.91 -11.93 -32.50
CA PHE A 59 7.47 -11.31 -31.31
C PHE A 59 6.48 -11.44 -30.15
N THR A 60 7.01 -11.41 -28.93
CA THR A 60 6.25 -11.39 -27.70
C THR A 60 6.28 -9.98 -27.13
N VAL A 61 5.11 -9.44 -26.78
CA VAL A 61 4.99 -8.15 -26.11
C VAL A 61 4.78 -8.38 -24.63
N PHE A 62 5.67 -7.83 -23.81
CA PHE A 62 5.48 -7.65 -22.37
C PHE A 62 4.95 -6.25 -22.13
N ILE A 63 3.77 -6.19 -21.54
CA ILE A 63 3.12 -4.95 -21.14
C ILE A 63 3.56 -4.69 -19.71
N ALA A 64 4.22 -3.56 -19.48
CA ALA A 64 4.59 -3.10 -18.15
C ALA A 64 3.92 -1.74 -17.93
N THR A 65 3.18 -1.58 -16.85
CA THR A 65 2.97 -0.26 -16.28
C THR A 65 4.25 0.09 -15.53
N PRO A 66 5.01 1.12 -15.93
CA PRO A 66 6.19 1.53 -15.19
C PRO A 66 5.72 1.93 -13.80
N SER A 67 6.17 1.16 -12.81
CA SER A 67 5.99 1.47 -11.39
C SER A 67 6.43 2.91 -11.15
N LYS A 68 5.57 3.69 -10.49
CA LYS A 68 5.85 5.11 -10.14
C LYS A 68 6.37 5.19 -8.71
N ALA A 69 7.05 6.27 -8.36
CA ALA A 69 7.32 6.51 -6.95
C ALA A 69 5.97 6.65 -6.20
N PHE A 70 5.89 6.12 -4.97
CA PHE A 70 4.66 6.24 -4.17
C PHE A 70 4.18 7.69 -4.04
N SER A 71 5.12 8.64 -3.93
CA SER A 71 4.87 10.08 -3.83
C SER A 71 4.24 10.73 -5.06
N ASP A 72 4.27 10.05 -6.21
CA ASP A 72 3.78 10.58 -7.49
C ASP A 72 2.31 10.21 -7.74
N TRP A 73 1.73 9.35 -6.91
CA TRP A 73 0.34 8.96 -7.02
C TRP A 73 -0.59 10.07 -6.52
N THR A 74 -1.59 10.39 -7.34
CA THR A 74 -2.71 11.28 -6.99
C THR A 74 -3.96 10.44 -6.78
N LEU A 75 -4.96 10.98 -6.08
CA LEU A 75 -6.22 10.27 -5.89
C LEU A 75 -6.91 9.94 -7.22
N GLY A 76 -6.90 10.87 -8.18
CA GLY A 76 -7.43 10.63 -9.54
C GLY A 76 -6.80 9.42 -10.22
N SER A 77 -5.45 9.34 -10.21
CA SER A 77 -4.75 8.20 -10.81
C SER A 77 -4.99 6.89 -10.06
N VAL A 78 -5.17 6.94 -8.73
CA VAL A 78 -5.52 5.75 -7.92
C VAL A 78 -6.94 5.28 -8.23
N CYS A 79 -7.90 6.20 -8.39
CA CYS A 79 -9.27 5.87 -8.77
C CYS A 79 -9.34 5.20 -10.14
N GLN A 80 -8.57 5.72 -11.12
CA GLN A 80 -8.44 5.11 -12.44
C GLN A 80 -7.78 3.73 -12.37
N LEU A 81 -6.69 3.60 -11.63
CA LEU A 81 -5.95 2.33 -11.53
C LEU A 81 -6.81 1.20 -10.93
N PHE A 82 -7.59 1.51 -9.89
CA PHE A 82 -8.35 0.52 -9.12
C PHE A 82 -9.86 0.56 -9.38
N ASN A 83 -10.32 1.31 -10.39
CA ASN A 83 -11.73 1.44 -10.75
C ASN A 83 -12.64 1.84 -9.56
N LEU A 84 -12.20 2.82 -8.75
CA LEU A 84 -12.89 3.23 -7.51
C LEU A 84 -14.00 4.27 -7.74
N SER A 85 -14.07 4.92 -8.90
CA SER A 85 -15.13 5.89 -9.20
C SER A 85 -15.57 5.84 -10.67
N ALA A 86 -16.84 6.19 -10.89
CA ALA A 86 -17.35 6.51 -12.21
C ALA A 86 -16.92 7.95 -12.55
N GLU A 87 -15.82 8.08 -13.30
CA GLU A 87 -15.42 9.26 -14.08
C GLU A 87 -15.73 10.65 -13.45
N THR A 88 -15.16 10.94 -12.28
CA THR A 88 -15.18 12.31 -11.72
C THR A 88 -13.80 12.96 -11.88
N GLU A 89 -13.72 14.17 -12.43
CA GLU A 89 -12.45 14.91 -12.61
C GLU A 89 -11.74 15.23 -11.28
N ASP A 90 -12.48 15.36 -10.17
CA ASP A 90 -11.95 15.64 -8.83
C ASP A 90 -12.54 14.68 -7.76
N PRO A 91 -12.01 13.44 -7.64
CA PRO A 91 -12.49 12.49 -6.66
C PRO A 91 -12.17 12.92 -5.24
N THR A 92 -13.08 12.65 -4.31
CA THR A 92 -12.86 12.86 -2.87
C THR A 92 -12.59 11.54 -2.16
N LEU A 93 -12.20 11.58 -0.88
CA LEU A 93 -12.00 10.36 -0.08
C LEU A 93 -13.27 9.48 0.05
N ALA A 94 -14.44 10.00 -0.31
CA ALA A 94 -15.71 9.24 -0.32
C ALA A 94 -15.77 8.16 -1.41
N VAL A 95 -14.82 8.14 -2.37
CA VAL A 95 -14.69 7.06 -3.35
C VAL A 95 -14.34 5.72 -2.70
N PHE A 96 -13.72 5.73 -1.51
CA PHE A 96 -13.43 4.52 -0.77
C PHE A 96 -14.67 4.08 0.02
N PRO A 97 -15.09 2.81 -0.10
CA PRO A 97 -16.11 2.23 0.77
C PRO A 97 -15.78 2.43 2.25
N PRO A 98 -16.79 2.61 3.12
CA PRO A 98 -16.56 2.86 4.53
C PRO A 98 -15.91 1.65 5.22
N PHE A 99 -14.90 1.92 6.05
CA PHE A 99 -14.28 0.93 6.91
C PHE A 99 -14.71 1.12 8.37
N SER A 100 -15.39 0.10 8.90
CA SER A 100 -15.66 -0.01 10.34
C SER A 100 -14.47 -0.68 11.03
N CYS A 101 -13.46 0.11 11.38
CA CYS A 101 -12.32 -0.36 12.15
C CYS A 101 -12.77 -0.79 13.55
N GLY A 102 -12.49 -2.03 13.94
CA GLY A 102 -12.84 -2.55 15.27
C GLY A 102 -12.02 -1.92 16.38
N ASN A 103 -12.33 -2.28 17.62
CA ASN A 103 -11.69 -1.73 18.81
C ASN A 103 -11.34 -2.89 19.76
N THR A 104 -10.04 -3.07 20.02
CA THR A 104 -9.54 -4.01 21.02
C THR A 104 -8.88 -3.22 22.13
N GLU A 105 -9.18 -3.54 23.38
CA GLU A 105 -8.60 -2.84 24.52
C GLU A 105 -7.09 -3.14 24.62
N PRO A 106 -6.22 -2.11 24.63
CA PRO A 106 -4.79 -2.29 24.87
C PRO A 106 -4.55 -2.71 26.31
N SER A 107 -3.45 -3.43 26.55
CA SER A 107 -3.00 -3.70 27.91
C SER A 107 -2.75 -2.40 28.68
N GLN A 108 -3.12 -2.39 29.97
CA GLN A 108 -3.03 -1.22 30.82
C GLN A 108 -1.58 -0.70 30.93
N GLU A 109 -0.60 -1.59 31.00
CA GLU A 109 0.83 -1.25 31.04
C GLU A 109 1.25 -0.51 29.77
N VAL A 110 0.91 -1.04 28.59
CA VAL A 110 1.28 -0.43 27.31
C VAL A 110 0.60 0.91 27.12
N PHE A 111 -0.68 1.02 27.48
CA PHE A 111 -1.40 2.28 27.39
C PHE A 111 -0.78 3.36 28.30
N LYS A 112 -0.48 3.01 29.56
CA LYS A 112 0.20 3.92 30.48
C LYS A 112 1.56 4.38 29.94
N ASN A 113 2.36 3.47 29.38
CA ASN A 113 3.65 3.81 28.80
C ASN A 113 3.51 4.74 27.59
N LEU A 114 2.49 4.54 26.75
CA LEU A 114 2.20 5.45 25.64
C LEU A 114 1.86 6.85 26.14
N ILE A 115 0.99 6.98 27.15
CA ILE A 115 0.65 8.29 27.73
C ILE A 115 1.89 8.99 28.26
N LEU A 116 2.73 8.30 29.05
CA LEU A 116 3.98 8.87 29.57
C LEU A 116 4.91 9.37 28.46
N GLU A 117 5.03 8.61 27.36
CA GLU A 117 5.87 8.99 26.23
C GLU A 117 5.32 10.20 25.46
N LEU A 118 4.00 10.25 25.28
CA LEU A 118 3.32 11.38 24.62
C LEU A 118 3.42 12.66 25.47
N THR A 119 3.17 12.58 26.78
CA THR A 119 3.31 13.72 27.71
C THR A 119 4.74 14.26 27.68
N SER A 120 5.75 13.38 27.80
CA SER A 120 7.15 13.79 27.76
C SER A 120 7.53 14.50 26.46
N ARG A 121 6.92 14.11 25.33
CA ARG A 121 7.12 14.80 24.05
C ARG A 121 6.41 16.13 23.98
N LEU A 122 5.21 16.25 24.53
CA LEU A 122 4.52 17.53 24.58
C LEU A 122 5.34 18.59 25.33
N ASP A 123 6.03 18.18 26.39
CA ASP A 123 6.88 19.07 27.18
C ASP A 123 8.14 19.55 26.42
N ILE A 124 8.75 18.69 25.62
CA ILE A 124 10.08 18.94 25.02
C ILE A 124 10.02 19.25 23.51
N THR A 125 9.02 18.71 22.80
CA THR A 125 8.85 18.81 21.34
C THR A 125 7.35 18.87 21.02
N PRO A 126 6.67 19.99 21.36
CA PRO A 126 5.23 20.10 21.24
C PRO A 126 4.77 19.94 19.78
N ILE A 127 3.68 19.21 19.60
CA ILE A 127 2.97 19.08 18.34
C ILE A 127 1.94 20.20 18.19
N ASN A 128 1.89 20.81 17.00
CA ASN A 128 0.97 21.90 16.66
C ASN A 128 0.82 22.02 15.13
N LEU A 129 -0.01 22.96 14.68
CA LEU A 129 -0.29 23.21 13.26
C LEU A 129 0.94 23.53 12.40
N ILE A 130 2.01 24.11 12.97
CA ILE A 130 3.24 24.42 12.22
C ILE A 130 4.19 23.23 12.14
N SER A 131 4.01 22.21 12.98
CA SER A 131 4.86 21.02 13.03
C SER A 131 4.97 20.34 11.66
N ILE A 132 6.19 19.95 11.31
CA ILE A 132 6.49 19.25 10.06
C ILE A 132 6.31 17.73 10.22
N GLU A 133 6.33 17.00 9.10
CA GLU A 133 6.17 15.54 9.09
C GLU A 133 7.18 14.82 10.01
N ALA A 134 8.41 15.32 10.14
CA ALA A 134 9.40 14.74 11.04
C ALA A 134 8.97 14.79 12.52
N THR A 135 8.43 15.93 12.98
CA THR A 135 7.89 16.07 14.34
C THR A 135 6.64 15.23 14.53
N LYS A 136 5.74 15.20 13.55
CA LYS A 136 4.53 14.36 13.63
C LYS A 136 4.90 12.87 13.67
N SER A 137 5.95 12.46 12.95
CA SER A 137 6.44 11.08 12.90
C SER A 137 6.89 10.52 14.26
N ILE A 138 7.48 11.33 15.14
CA ILE A 138 7.86 10.84 16.48
C ILE A 138 6.61 10.44 17.29
N TYR A 139 5.54 11.22 17.22
CA TYR A 139 4.26 10.91 17.86
C TYR A 139 3.63 9.65 17.26
N VAL A 140 3.58 9.57 15.93
CA VAL A 140 3.07 8.38 15.20
C VAL A 140 3.82 7.12 15.63
N TYR A 141 5.16 7.16 15.66
CA TYR A 141 5.98 6.04 16.12
C TYR A 141 5.60 5.58 17.54
N SER A 142 5.22 6.52 18.40
CA SER A 142 4.52 6.31 19.70
C SER A 142 3.44 5.24 19.65
N TYR A 143 2.43 5.53 18.84
CA TYR A 143 1.28 4.66 18.69
C TYR A 143 1.66 3.30 18.08
N LEU A 144 2.53 3.28 17.08
CA LEU A 144 2.95 2.05 16.41
C LEU A 144 3.75 1.14 17.37
N LEU A 145 4.67 1.72 18.14
CA LEU A 145 5.45 1.03 19.15
C LEU A 145 4.54 0.44 20.24
N ALA A 146 3.60 1.23 20.76
CA ALA A 146 2.62 0.76 21.74
C ALA A 146 1.72 -0.35 21.14
N GLY A 147 1.22 -0.17 19.92
CA GLY A 147 0.43 -1.20 19.22
C GLY A 147 1.18 -2.52 19.11
N ALA A 148 2.42 -2.50 18.61
CA ALA A 148 3.25 -3.70 18.48
C ALA A 148 3.59 -4.33 19.84
N ASN A 149 3.81 -3.52 20.88
CA ASN A 149 4.12 -4.00 22.22
C ASN A 149 2.98 -4.76 22.91
N ASN A 150 1.73 -4.64 22.44
CA ASN A 150 0.64 -5.53 22.88
C ASN A 150 0.84 -6.99 22.42
N PHE A 151 1.69 -7.22 21.43
CA PHE A 151 2.00 -8.54 20.87
C PHE A 151 3.52 -8.76 20.84
N LYS A 152 4.17 -8.66 22.02
CA LYS A 152 5.63 -8.77 22.16
C LYS A 152 6.20 -9.94 21.35
N GLY A 153 7.16 -9.65 20.48
CA GLY A 153 7.85 -10.64 19.65
C GLY A 153 7.10 -11.10 18.39
N VAL A 154 5.89 -10.60 18.13
CA VAL A 154 5.11 -10.95 16.92
C VAL A 154 5.39 -9.98 15.78
N PHE A 155 5.39 -8.68 16.06
CA PHE A 155 5.53 -7.63 15.04
C PHE A 155 6.85 -6.86 15.17
N GLU A 156 7.27 -6.26 14.07
CA GLU A 156 8.41 -5.35 13.98
C GLU A 156 8.00 -4.08 13.25
N VAL A 157 8.17 -2.92 13.90
CA VAL A 157 7.96 -1.61 13.27
C VAL A 157 9.27 -1.19 12.61
N ARG A 158 9.23 -0.85 11.32
CA ARG A 158 10.40 -0.52 10.50
C ARG A 158 10.22 0.85 9.84
N PRO A 159 10.90 1.88 10.35
CA PRO A 159 10.91 3.19 9.70
C PRO A 159 11.57 3.13 8.31
N GLN A 160 11.07 3.92 7.37
CA GLN A 160 11.70 4.14 6.05
C GLN A 160 11.99 2.85 5.26
N LYS A 161 11.14 1.83 5.41
CA LYS A 161 11.28 0.56 4.68
C LYS A 161 10.98 0.78 3.21
N ASN A 162 11.91 0.42 2.32
CA ASN A 162 11.63 0.40 0.89
C ASN A 162 10.67 -0.75 0.56
N LEU A 163 9.54 -0.38 -0.06
CA LEU A 163 8.61 -1.32 -0.67
C LEU A 163 8.64 -1.14 -2.18
N SER A 164 8.29 -2.20 -2.88
CA SER A 164 8.11 -2.18 -4.33
C SER A 164 7.00 -3.16 -4.67
N GLY A 165 6.16 -2.78 -5.61
CA GLY A 165 5.08 -3.59 -6.13
C GLY A 165 4.80 -3.26 -7.58
N PRO A 166 3.73 -3.83 -8.15
CA PRO A 166 3.38 -3.68 -9.56
C PRO A 166 3.25 -2.22 -10.00
N ASN A 167 2.65 -1.38 -9.15
CA ASN A 167 2.31 0.00 -9.53
C ASN A 167 3.13 1.06 -8.80
N GLY A 168 3.76 0.73 -7.67
CA GLY A 168 4.47 1.69 -6.84
C GLY A 168 5.79 1.18 -6.28
N HIS A 169 6.71 2.10 -6.01
CA HIS A 169 7.95 1.82 -5.28
C HIS A 169 8.41 3.02 -4.46
N GLY A 170 9.26 2.75 -3.47
CA GLY A 170 9.88 3.77 -2.64
C GLY A 170 9.80 3.44 -1.14
N PRO A 171 10.30 4.32 -0.29
CA PRO A 171 10.18 4.18 1.14
C PRO A 171 8.75 4.44 1.60
N VAL A 172 8.33 3.74 2.65
CA VAL A 172 7.17 4.10 3.48
C VAL A 172 7.65 4.69 4.79
N ASP A 173 6.92 5.63 5.40
CA ASP A 173 7.37 6.25 6.66
C ASP A 173 7.55 5.21 7.75
N PHE A 174 6.56 4.33 7.92
CA PHE A 174 6.68 3.16 8.76
C PHE A 174 6.02 1.95 8.11
N ALA A 175 6.70 0.81 8.15
CA ALA A 175 6.11 -0.50 7.88
C ALA A 175 5.95 -1.26 9.20
N ILE A 176 4.94 -2.14 9.25
CA ILE A 176 4.82 -3.16 10.29
C ILE A 176 4.96 -4.51 9.62
N ASP A 177 5.99 -5.24 10.02
CA ASP A 177 6.27 -6.59 9.54
C ASP A 177 5.83 -7.62 10.57
N LEU A 178 5.29 -8.73 10.08
CA LEU A 178 5.16 -9.94 10.88
C LEU A 178 6.54 -10.62 10.97
N ARG A 179 7.13 -10.68 12.18
CA ARG A 179 8.51 -11.16 12.38
C ARG A 179 8.77 -12.55 11.81
N ARG A 180 7.78 -13.43 11.96
CA ARG A 180 7.86 -14.84 11.54
C ARG A 180 8.08 -15.00 10.03
N THR A 181 7.44 -14.16 9.22
CA THR A 181 7.43 -14.28 7.76
C THR A 181 8.15 -13.13 7.05
N ALA A 182 8.55 -12.10 7.80
CA ALA A 182 9.02 -10.81 7.29
C ALA A 182 8.05 -10.13 6.30
N LYS A 183 6.77 -10.55 6.28
CA LYS A 183 5.73 -9.97 5.43
C LYS A 183 5.29 -8.64 6.02
N THR A 184 5.24 -7.60 5.19
CA THR A 184 4.61 -6.32 5.56
C THR A 184 3.11 -6.53 5.69
N VAL A 185 2.57 -6.24 6.87
CA VAL A 185 1.13 -6.37 7.18
C VAL A 185 0.46 -5.02 7.40
N GLY A 186 1.25 -4.00 7.76
CA GLY A 186 0.82 -2.64 7.96
C GLY A 186 1.76 -1.63 7.31
N VAL A 187 1.22 -0.53 6.81
CA VAL A 187 2.00 0.67 6.42
C VAL A 187 1.41 1.91 7.08
N THR A 188 2.24 2.89 7.35
CA THR A 188 1.82 4.20 7.86
C THR A 188 2.47 5.29 7.03
N GLU A 189 1.64 6.22 6.58
CA GLU A 189 2.02 7.41 5.82
C GLU A 189 1.72 8.64 6.69
N VAL A 190 2.76 9.42 6.98
CA VAL A 190 2.67 10.66 7.73
C VAL A 190 2.45 11.80 6.74
N LYS A 191 1.39 12.58 6.93
CA LYS A 191 1.08 13.74 6.09
C LYS A 191 0.65 14.90 6.96
N LYS A 192 1.26 16.07 6.78
CA LYS A 192 0.92 17.27 7.56
C LYS A 192 -0.50 17.78 7.27
N ASP A 193 -0.85 17.90 5.99
CA ASP A 193 -2.06 18.61 5.54
C ASP A 193 -2.77 17.91 4.37
N ASN A 194 -2.02 17.34 3.43
CA ASN A 194 -2.57 16.69 2.24
C ASN A 194 -2.93 15.21 2.48
N PHE A 195 -3.98 14.97 3.27
CA PHE A 195 -4.51 13.62 3.53
C PHE A 195 -5.00 12.91 2.27
N VAL A 196 -5.51 13.65 1.28
CA VAL A 196 -5.95 13.08 -0.02
C VAL A 196 -4.79 12.39 -0.72
N LYS A 197 -3.65 13.08 -0.80
CA LYS A 197 -2.41 12.51 -1.35
C LYS A 197 -1.90 11.36 -0.48
N GLY A 198 -1.94 11.50 0.85
CA GLY A 198 -1.54 10.43 1.77
C GLY A 198 -2.34 9.14 1.60
N VAL A 199 -3.66 9.26 1.43
CA VAL A 199 -4.55 8.12 1.19
C VAL A 199 -4.29 7.48 -0.16
N ALA A 200 -4.12 8.28 -1.22
CA ALA A 200 -3.78 7.76 -2.55
C ALA A 200 -2.45 6.98 -2.52
N GLN A 201 -1.43 7.56 -1.90
CA GLN A 201 -0.13 6.95 -1.72
C GLN A 201 -0.22 5.64 -0.91
N CYS A 202 -0.95 5.66 0.20
CA CYS A 202 -1.17 4.51 1.07
C CYS A 202 -1.86 3.35 0.33
N ALA A 203 -2.86 3.62 -0.52
CA ALA A 203 -3.54 2.58 -1.29
C ALA A 203 -2.56 1.77 -2.18
N VAL A 204 -1.63 2.44 -2.87
CA VAL A 204 -0.64 1.76 -3.73
C VAL A 204 0.45 1.05 -2.90
N GLN A 205 0.82 1.59 -1.74
CA GLN A 205 1.72 0.92 -0.79
C GLN A 205 1.10 -0.37 -0.23
N LEU A 206 -0.21 -0.37 0.05
CA LEU A 206 -0.95 -1.56 0.47
C LEU A 206 -1.04 -2.60 -0.63
N GLU A 207 -1.37 -2.20 -1.86
CA GLU A 207 -1.35 -3.10 -3.03
C GLU A 207 0.02 -3.76 -3.17
N SER A 208 1.09 -2.97 -3.08
CA SER A 208 2.46 -3.48 -3.16
C SER A 208 2.79 -4.46 -2.03
N SER A 209 2.27 -4.24 -0.83
CA SER A 209 2.47 -5.13 0.33
C SER A 209 1.70 -6.45 0.18
N LEU A 210 0.50 -6.39 -0.41
CA LEU A 210 -0.36 -7.54 -0.68
C LEU A 210 0.16 -8.40 -1.85
N SER A 211 0.68 -7.74 -2.89
CA SER A 211 1.18 -8.33 -4.14
C SER A 211 2.61 -8.86 -4.07
N ASN A 212 3.37 -8.57 -3.00
CA ASN A 212 4.71 -9.12 -2.76
C ASN A 212 4.68 -10.64 -2.44
N ARG A 213 4.15 -11.43 -3.38
CA ARG A 213 4.31 -12.87 -3.50
C ARG A 213 5.74 -13.13 -3.97
N LYS A 214 6.69 -13.36 -3.06
CA LYS A 214 7.93 -14.03 -3.48
C LYS A 214 7.58 -15.47 -3.85
N ARG A 215 7.41 -15.76 -5.14
CA ARG A 215 7.51 -17.14 -5.64
C ARG A 215 8.95 -17.60 -5.36
N LYS A 216 9.12 -18.56 -4.46
CA LYS A 216 10.34 -19.39 -4.48
C LYS A 216 10.23 -20.32 -5.69
N VAL A 217 11.32 -20.43 -6.45
CA VAL A 217 11.39 -21.13 -7.73
C VAL A 217 11.19 -22.65 -7.60
N ASP A 218 11.33 -23.22 -6.39
CA ASP A 218 11.28 -24.68 -6.15
C ASP A 218 10.20 -25.16 -5.17
N GLU A 219 9.28 -24.29 -4.73
CA GLU A 219 8.16 -24.71 -3.87
C GLU A 219 6.85 -24.52 -4.67
N LEU A 220 6.24 -25.62 -5.12
CA LEU A 220 4.84 -25.69 -5.58
C LEU A 220 3.83 -25.34 -4.46
N GLU A 221 4.32 -24.95 -3.29
CA GLU A 221 3.51 -24.50 -2.17
C GLU A 221 3.34 -22.98 -2.19
N GLU A 222 2.09 -22.57 -2.36
CA GLU A 222 1.63 -21.21 -2.19
C GLU A 222 2.11 -20.64 -0.84
N SER A 223 2.97 -19.63 -0.87
CA SER A 223 3.34 -18.89 0.32
C SER A 223 2.10 -18.17 0.89
N PRO A 224 1.90 -18.19 2.22
CA PRO A 224 0.60 -17.92 2.83
C PRO A 224 0.13 -16.46 2.69
N THR A 225 -1.11 -16.32 2.26
CA THR A 225 -1.84 -15.07 2.12
C THR A 225 -2.33 -14.57 3.47
N VAL A 226 -1.58 -13.70 4.14
CA VAL A 226 -2.26 -12.67 4.96
C VAL A 226 -3.22 -11.96 4.00
N GLY A 227 -4.50 -12.31 4.06
CA GLY A 227 -5.52 -11.93 3.05
C GLY A 227 -5.87 -10.46 3.08
N LYS A 228 -5.31 -9.73 4.04
CA LYS A 228 -5.54 -8.31 4.30
C LYS A 228 -4.27 -7.62 4.76
N VAL A 229 -4.07 -6.40 4.33
CA VAL A 229 -3.05 -5.48 4.86
C VAL A 229 -3.74 -4.19 5.25
N PHE A 230 -3.19 -3.47 6.23
CA PHE A 230 -3.80 -2.24 6.73
C PHE A 230 -2.89 -1.02 6.58
N GLY A 231 -3.50 0.13 6.38
CA GLY A 231 -2.84 1.41 6.21
C GLY A 231 -3.26 2.40 7.29
N ILE A 232 -2.35 3.26 7.72
CA ILE A 232 -2.65 4.41 8.57
C ILE A 232 -2.19 5.67 7.84
N VAL A 233 -3.06 6.65 7.67
CA VAL A 233 -2.69 7.97 7.15
C VAL A 233 -2.96 8.99 8.24
N THR A 234 -1.92 9.70 8.66
CA THR A 234 -2.04 10.55 9.85
C THR A 234 -1.07 11.72 9.87
N ASP A 235 -1.45 12.76 10.57
CA ASP A 235 -0.58 13.87 10.98
C ASP A 235 -0.28 13.82 12.49
N ALA A 236 -0.49 12.66 13.12
CA ALA A 236 -0.53 12.40 14.56
C ALA A 236 -1.68 13.04 15.35
N GLU A 237 -2.52 13.88 14.75
CA GLU A 237 -3.72 14.44 15.38
C GLU A 237 -4.98 13.82 14.77
N LYS A 238 -4.99 13.60 13.46
CA LYS A 238 -6.05 12.96 12.69
C LYS A 238 -5.56 11.63 12.16
N PHE A 239 -6.30 10.56 12.42
CA PHE A 239 -5.93 9.19 12.03
C PHE A 239 -7.00 8.58 11.12
N TYR A 240 -6.63 8.30 9.88
CA TYR A 240 -7.42 7.47 8.97
C TYR A 240 -6.86 6.04 8.96
N PHE A 241 -7.76 5.06 9.00
CA PHE A 241 -7.42 3.65 8.90
C PHE A 241 -7.95 3.09 7.58
N MET A 242 -7.10 2.39 6.84
CA MET A 242 -7.45 1.77 5.57
C MET A 242 -7.27 0.25 5.65
N GLU A 243 -8.20 -0.51 5.09
CA GLU A 243 -8.07 -1.95 4.83
C GLU A 243 -7.87 -2.16 3.33
N CYS A 244 -6.93 -3.02 2.95
CA CYS A 244 -6.78 -3.53 1.60
C CYS A 244 -6.81 -5.06 1.64
N SER A 245 -7.58 -5.66 0.73
CA SER A 245 -7.73 -7.11 0.59
C SER A 245 -7.83 -7.48 -0.89
N LEU A 246 -7.74 -8.77 -1.22
CA LEU A 246 -8.03 -9.24 -2.57
C LEU A 246 -9.52 -9.59 -2.70
N ASP A 247 -10.18 -9.13 -3.76
CA ASP A 247 -11.52 -9.57 -4.14
C ASP A 247 -11.49 -10.99 -4.76
N GLU A 248 -12.66 -11.50 -5.13
CA GLU A 248 -12.80 -12.83 -5.76
C GLU A 248 -12.05 -12.96 -7.09
N GLN A 249 -11.71 -11.85 -7.74
CA GLN A 249 -10.96 -11.79 -8.98
C GLN A 249 -9.46 -11.49 -8.74
N GLU A 250 -8.98 -11.66 -7.50
CA GLU A 250 -7.62 -11.33 -7.05
C GLU A 250 -7.21 -9.85 -7.27
N ARG A 251 -8.18 -8.93 -7.31
CA ARG A 251 -7.92 -7.50 -7.43
C ARG A 251 -7.92 -6.82 -6.06
N PRO A 252 -7.08 -5.78 -5.85
CA PRO A 252 -7.10 -5.01 -4.62
C PRO A 252 -8.45 -4.30 -4.39
N ALA A 253 -9.07 -4.57 -3.26
CA ALA A 253 -10.27 -3.91 -2.77
C ALA A 253 -9.94 -3.12 -1.50
N PHE A 254 -10.40 -1.88 -1.43
CA PHE A 254 -10.04 -0.93 -0.38
C PHE A 254 -11.26 -0.50 0.44
N LYS A 255 -11.04 -0.20 1.72
CA LYS A 255 -12.00 0.49 2.58
C LYS A 255 -11.29 1.54 3.42
N LEU A 256 -11.94 2.67 3.69
CA LEU A 256 -11.37 3.79 4.45
C LEU A 256 -12.28 4.20 5.61
N SER A 257 -11.69 4.42 6.79
CA SER A 257 -12.44 4.83 7.97
C SER A 257 -12.75 6.32 7.96
N LYS A 258 -13.73 6.74 8.76
CA LYS A 258 -13.76 8.13 9.23
C LYS A 258 -12.52 8.40 10.10
N PRO A 259 -12.03 9.66 10.15
CA PRO A 259 -10.87 9.96 10.97
C PRO A 259 -11.20 9.90 12.46
N VAL A 260 -10.25 9.42 13.25
CA VAL A 260 -10.22 9.64 14.71
C VAL A 260 -9.36 10.87 14.98
N ILE A 261 -9.82 11.78 15.84
CA ILE A 261 -9.15 13.04 16.14
C ILE A 261 -8.65 13.02 17.59
N VAL A 262 -7.37 13.33 17.78
CA VAL A 262 -6.67 13.47 19.05
C VAL A 262 -6.26 14.94 19.19
N ALA A 263 -6.77 15.59 20.23
CA ALA A 263 -6.30 16.90 20.67
C ALA A 263 -5.45 16.68 21.92
N TYR A 264 -4.15 16.99 21.83
CA TYR A 264 -3.15 16.63 22.86
C TYR A 264 -3.17 17.50 24.11
N ASP A 265 -3.96 18.57 24.11
CA ASP A 265 -4.14 19.52 25.20
C ASP A 265 -5.56 19.50 25.80
N ASP A 266 -6.40 18.58 25.32
CA ASP A 266 -7.79 18.45 25.74
C ASP A 266 -7.95 17.54 26.97
N VAL A 267 -9.00 17.76 27.75
CA VAL A 267 -9.29 17.02 28.99
C VAL A 267 -9.52 15.54 28.72
N ASP A 268 -9.99 15.20 27.53
CA ASP A 268 -10.27 13.83 27.07
C ASP A 268 -9.13 13.24 26.20
N MET A 269 -7.93 13.85 26.22
CA MET A 269 -6.77 13.37 25.44
C MET A 269 -6.54 11.88 25.66
N GLU A 270 -6.51 11.41 26.92
CA GLU A 270 -6.23 10.00 27.22
C GLU A 270 -7.25 9.06 26.56
N ASP A 271 -8.54 9.41 26.56
CA ASP A 271 -9.59 8.61 25.92
C ASP A 271 -9.44 8.59 24.39
N LYS A 272 -9.10 9.73 23.78
CA LYS A 272 -8.83 9.83 22.34
C LYS A 272 -7.58 9.03 21.95
N VAL A 273 -6.50 9.13 22.73
CA VAL A 273 -5.28 8.33 22.55
C VAL A 273 -5.60 6.84 22.68
N LYS A 274 -6.35 6.45 23.72
CA LYS A 274 -6.77 5.06 23.95
C LYS A 274 -7.55 4.53 22.75
N ARG A 275 -8.47 5.33 22.21
CA ARG A 275 -9.26 4.96 21.03
C ARG A 275 -8.40 4.69 19.79
N VAL A 276 -7.43 5.56 19.50
CA VAL A 276 -6.48 5.34 18.38
C VAL A 276 -5.66 4.07 18.62
N LEU A 277 -5.10 3.90 19.82
CA LEU A 277 -4.33 2.70 20.16
C LEU A 277 -5.18 1.43 20.04
N SER A 278 -6.44 1.46 20.47
CA SER A 278 -7.35 0.33 20.37
C SER A 278 -7.65 -0.09 18.93
N HIS A 279 -7.75 0.85 17.99
CA HIS A 279 -7.87 0.54 16.57
C HIS A 279 -6.61 -0.14 16.03
N ILE A 280 -5.42 0.35 16.41
CA ILE A 280 -4.14 -0.25 16.01
C ILE A 280 -4.00 -1.66 16.58
N VAL A 281 -4.31 -1.85 17.86
CA VAL A 281 -4.26 -3.18 18.50
C VAL A 281 -5.23 -4.14 17.82
N TRP A 282 -6.44 -3.71 17.50
CA TRP A 282 -7.41 -4.54 16.78
C TRP A 282 -6.88 -4.96 15.39
N LEU A 283 -6.32 -4.04 14.61
CA LEU A 283 -5.74 -4.35 13.30
C LEU A 283 -4.63 -5.41 13.39
N LEU A 284 -3.73 -5.26 14.37
CA LEU A 284 -2.65 -6.22 14.62
C LEU A 284 -3.17 -7.57 15.13
N GLU A 285 -4.23 -7.56 15.94
CA GLU A 285 -4.87 -8.77 16.44
C GLU A 285 -5.46 -9.60 15.30
N GLU A 286 -6.17 -8.95 14.36
CA GLU A 286 -6.76 -9.62 13.21
C GLU A 286 -5.70 -10.25 12.30
N VAL A 287 -4.57 -9.56 12.09
CA VAL A 287 -3.41 -10.13 11.37
C VAL A 287 -2.86 -11.36 12.10
N LYS A 288 -2.70 -11.28 13.43
CA LYS A 288 -2.19 -12.40 14.23
C LYS A 288 -3.13 -13.61 14.16
N LYS A 289 -4.45 -13.40 14.30
CA LYS A 289 -5.45 -14.48 14.18
C LYS A 289 -5.41 -15.15 12.81
N ALA A 290 -5.29 -14.36 11.74
CA ALA A 290 -5.16 -14.88 10.39
C ALA A 290 -3.90 -15.77 10.27
N ASP A 291 -2.74 -15.28 10.72
CA ASP A 291 -1.48 -16.02 10.69
C ASP A 291 -1.53 -17.36 11.46
N GLU A 292 -2.14 -17.35 12.65
CA GLU A 292 -2.30 -18.54 13.48
C GLU A 292 -3.23 -19.58 12.82
N SER A 293 -4.33 -19.11 12.19
CA SER A 293 -5.28 -19.98 11.51
C SER A 293 -4.65 -20.69 10.31
N GLU A 294 -3.85 -19.99 9.52
CA GLU A 294 -3.11 -20.55 8.40
C GLU A 294 -2.11 -21.63 8.86
N ASN A 295 -1.41 -21.37 9.97
CA ASN A 295 -0.45 -22.33 10.52
C ASN A 295 -1.12 -23.64 10.97
N ARG A 296 -2.31 -23.57 11.55
CA ARG A 296 -3.06 -24.78 11.93
C ARG A 296 -3.45 -25.60 10.69
N ASN A 297 -3.92 -24.93 9.63
CA ASN A 297 -4.30 -25.60 8.38
C ASN A 297 -3.10 -26.28 7.70
N LYS A 298 -1.90 -25.69 7.78
CA LYS A 298 -0.67 -26.33 7.26
C LYS A 298 -0.31 -27.59 8.04
N LYS A 299 -0.43 -27.58 9.38
CA LYS A 299 -0.13 -28.76 10.21
C LYS A 299 -1.09 -29.94 10.02
N ILE A 300 -2.33 -29.69 9.59
CA ILE A 300 -3.34 -30.75 9.36
C ILE A 300 -3.16 -31.43 8.00
N LYS A 301 -2.50 -30.75 7.04
CA LYS A 301 -2.24 -31.27 5.69
C LYS A 301 -0.94 -32.09 5.57
N VAL A 302 -0.22 -32.31 6.68
CA VAL A 302 1.03 -33.11 6.75
C VAL A 302 0.73 -34.45 7.43
#